data_AF-A0A2T2RJA2-F1
#
_entry.id   AF-A0A2T2RJA2-F1
#
_cell.length_a   1.000
_cell.length_b   1.000
_cell.length_c   1.000
_cell.angle_alpha   90.00
_cell.angle_beta   90.00
_cell.angle_gamma   90.00
#
_symmetry.space_group_name_H-M   'P 1'
#
loop_
_entity.id
_entity.type
_entity.pdbx_description
1 polymer ?
#
loop_
_entity_poly.entity_id
_entity_poly.type
_entity_poly.pdbx_seq_one_letter_code
_entity_poly.pdbx_strand_id
1 'polypeptide(L)'
;MTSNPEPWTLHEETLAYRTAVRIVLVVAMLAAVACSSVDARFFAYPGPQWYDADGNKLSEDVIATYHGPEHCQQHKPDFLHLGWPLGTSAERLADSARQYVRDPDG
;
A
#
# COMPACT_ATOMS: atom_id res chain seq x y z
N MET A 1 -49.14 -39.31 -5.57
CA MET A 1 -48.04 -40.27 -5.35
C MET A 1 -46.74 -39.50 -5.42
N THR A 2 -46.21 -39.06 -4.29
CA THR A 2 -44.87 -38.47 -4.21
C THR A 2 -43.92 -39.60 -3.85
N SER A 3 -43.10 -40.04 -4.81
CA SER A 3 -42.07 -41.05 -4.57
C SER A 3 -41.09 -40.52 -3.52
N ASN A 4 -40.94 -41.26 -2.42
CA ASN A 4 -39.96 -40.93 -1.39
C ASN A 4 -38.56 -41.19 -1.98
N PRO A 5 -37.65 -40.20 -2.01
CA PRO A 5 -36.33 -40.39 -2.59
C PRO A 5 -35.53 -41.43 -1.78
N GLU A 6 -34.76 -42.27 -2.48
CA GLU A 6 -33.97 -43.32 -1.87
C GLU A 6 -32.83 -42.75 -1.01
N PRO A 7 -32.48 -43.37 0.13
CA PRO A 7 -31.60 -42.78 1.15
C PRO A 7 -30.17 -42.47 0.67
N TRP A 8 -29.71 -43.08 -0.43
CA TRP A 8 -28.38 -42.85 -0.98
C TRP A 8 -28.28 -41.57 -1.84
N THR A 9 -29.39 -41.07 -2.43
CA THR A 9 -29.36 -39.81 -3.19
C THR A 9 -29.13 -38.60 -2.28
N LEU A 10 -29.65 -38.66 -1.04
CA LEU A 10 -29.48 -37.61 -0.04
C LEU A 10 -28.01 -37.44 0.41
N HIS A 11 -27.21 -38.51 0.37
CA HIS A 11 -25.80 -38.44 0.79
C HIS A 11 -24.92 -37.79 -0.28
N GLU A 12 -25.20 -38.03 -1.56
CA GLU A 12 -24.47 -37.42 -2.67
C GLU A 12 -24.81 -35.93 -2.81
N GLU A 13 -26.09 -35.56 -2.62
CA GLU A 13 -26.54 -34.17 -2.63
C GLU A 13 -25.92 -33.34 -1.50
N THR A 14 -25.79 -33.92 -0.30
CA THR A 14 -25.16 -33.22 0.84
C THR A 14 -23.66 -33.04 0.67
N LEU A 15 -22.96 -33.99 0.05
CA LEU A 15 -21.53 -33.87 -0.25
C LEU A 15 -21.26 -32.83 -1.34
N ALA A 16 -22.07 -32.82 -2.40
CA ALA A 16 -22.00 -31.83 -3.47
C ALA A 16 -22.27 -30.41 -2.94
N TYR A 17 -23.32 -30.25 -2.11
CA TYR A 17 -23.67 -28.98 -1.49
C TYR A 17 -22.55 -28.45 -0.58
N ARG A 18 -21.97 -29.30 0.28
CA ARG A 18 -20.86 -28.91 1.17
C ARG A 18 -19.61 -28.49 0.39
N THR A 19 -19.33 -29.16 -0.73
CA THR A 19 -18.19 -28.85 -1.59
C THR A 19 -18.40 -27.51 -2.31
N ALA A 20 -19.61 -27.28 -2.84
CA ALA A 20 -19.96 -26.00 -3.47
C ALA A 20 -19.87 -24.82 -2.49
N VAL A 21 -20.39 -24.96 -1.27
CA VAL A 21 -20.30 -23.92 -0.23
C VAL A 21 -18.86 -23.59 0.12
N ARG A 22 -17.99 -24.61 0.25
CA ARG A 22 -16.55 -24.39 0.51
C ARG A 22 -15.86 -23.64 -0.63
N ILE A 23 -16.13 -24.02 -1.88
CA ILE A 23 -15.58 -23.33 -3.05
C ILE A 23 -16.03 -21.86 -3.07
N VAL A 24 -17.32 -21.60 -2.85
CA VAL A 24 -17.86 -20.23 -2.79
C VAL A 24 -17.18 -19.41 -1.69
N LEU A 25 -17.00 -19.99 -0.49
CA LEU A 25 -16.33 -19.31 0.62
C LEU A 25 -14.86 -19.01 0.33
N VAL A 26 -14.14 -19.95 -0.29
CA VAL A 26 -12.73 -19.75 -0.68
C VAL A 26 -12.62 -18.67 -1.77
N VAL A 27 -13.49 -18.71 -2.78
CA VAL A 27 -13.51 -17.69 -3.85
C VAL A 27 -13.87 -16.32 -3.28
N ALA A 28 -14.84 -16.24 -2.37
CA ALA A 28 -15.21 -14.98 -1.72
C ALA A 28 -14.07 -14.42 -0.85
N MET A 29 -13.34 -15.27 -0.11
CA MET A 29 -12.17 -14.84 0.65
C MET A 29 -11.03 -14.36 -0.26
N LEU A 30 -10.76 -15.07 -1.36
CA LEU A 30 -9.73 -14.66 -2.33
C LEU A 30 -10.09 -13.33 -3.01
N ALA A 31 -11.37 -13.12 -3.35
CA ALA A 31 -11.85 -11.86 -3.91
C ALA A 31 -11.75 -10.69 -2.92
N ALA A 32 -11.99 -10.92 -1.63
CA ALA A 32 -11.82 -9.91 -0.59
C ALA A 32 -10.35 -9.49 -0.42
N VAL A 33 -9.40 -10.42 -0.55
CA VAL A 33 -7.95 -10.13 -0.46
C VAL A 33 -7.42 -9.42 -1.70
N ALA A 34 -8.00 -9.67 -2.87
CA ALA A 34 -7.61 -8.99 -4.12
C ALA A 34 -7.98 -7.49 -4.13
N CYS A 35 -8.87 -7.05 -3.24
CA CYS A 35 -9.30 -5.65 -3.15
C CYS A 35 -8.41 -4.78 -2.24
N SER A 36 -7.47 -5.37 -1.49
CA SER A 36 -6.56 -4.64 -0.62
C SER A 36 -5.17 -4.44 -1.24
N SER A 37 -5.10 -4.14 -2.54
CA SER A 37 -3.88 -3.54 -3.10
C SER A 37 -3.76 -2.13 -2.52
N VAL A 38 -2.93 -2.00 -1.48
CA VAL A 38 -2.53 -0.70 -0.93
C VAL A 38 -1.77 0.01 -2.04
N ASP A 39 -2.47 0.86 -2.77
CA ASP A 39 -1.88 1.81 -3.70
C ASP A 39 -1.13 2.82 -2.82
N ALA A 40 0.12 2.51 -2.46
CA ALA A 40 1.03 3.42 -1.77
C ALA A 40 1.45 4.51 -2.75
N ARG A 41 0.49 5.34 -3.15
CA ARG A 41 0.73 6.52 -3.95
C ARG A 41 1.32 7.55 -3.01
N PHE A 42 2.64 7.66 -3.03
CA PHE A 42 3.31 8.84 -2.51
C PHE A 42 2.85 10.02 -3.34
N PHE A 43 2.28 11.03 -2.68
CA PHE A 43 1.82 12.23 -3.36
C PHE A 43 3.00 13.20 -3.54
N ALA A 44 2.97 13.97 -4.64
CA ALA A 44 3.95 15.01 -4.87
C ALA A 44 3.91 16.03 -3.71
N TYR A 45 5.08 16.34 -3.14
CA TYR A 45 5.21 17.32 -2.07
C TYR A 45 4.82 18.72 -2.58
N PRO A 46 3.80 19.39 -2.01
CA PRO A 46 3.35 20.72 -2.46
C PRO A 46 4.11 21.88 -1.79
N GLY A 47 5.02 21.60 -0.87
CA GLY A 47 5.68 22.61 -0.05
C GLY A 47 6.84 23.34 -0.73
N PRO A 48 7.51 24.24 0.00
CA PRO A 48 8.55 25.09 -0.55
C PRO A 48 9.78 24.31 -1.03
N GLN A 49 10.48 24.89 -2.00
CA GLN A 49 11.77 24.38 -2.47
C GLN A 49 12.81 24.36 -1.34
N TRP A 50 13.71 23.38 -1.38
CA TRP A 50 14.83 23.27 -0.45
C TRP A 50 16.07 24.05 -0.90
N TYR A 51 16.73 24.64 0.09
CA TYR A 51 17.97 25.41 -0.08
C TYR A 51 19.02 24.91 0.89
N ASP A 52 20.29 25.02 0.52
CA ASP A 52 21.41 24.82 1.44
C ASP A 52 21.55 25.99 2.42
N ALA A 53 22.52 25.89 3.33
CA ALA A 53 22.80 26.93 4.33
C ALA A 53 23.26 28.26 3.72
N ASP A 54 23.80 28.23 2.49
CA ASP A 54 24.27 29.40 1.75
C ASP A 54 23.16 30.02 0.89
N GLY A 55 21.97 29.42 0.87
CA GLY A 55 20.81 29.88 0.12
C GLY A 55 20.76 29.40 -1.34
N ASN A 56 21.59 28.43 -1.73
CA ASN A 56 21.51 27.83 -3.06
C ASN A 56 20.42 26.77 -3.12
N LYS A 57 19.69 26.73 -4.24
CA LYS A 57 18.67 25.71 -4.49
C LYS A 57 19.31 24.32 -4.54
N LEU A 58 18.79 23.38 -3.75
CA LEU A 58 19.22 21.98 -3.83
C LEU A 58 18.71 21.33 -5.13
N SER A 59 19.58 20.54 -5.78
CA SER A 59 19.20 19.74 -6.95
C SER A 59 18.22 18.64 -6.56
N GLU A 60 17.21 18.41 -7.39
CA GLU A 60 16.25 17.30 -7.24
C GLU A 60 16.93 15.92 -7.38
N ASP A 61 18.16 15.86 -7.89
CA ASP A 61 18.92 14.60 -7.94
C ASP A 61 19.39 14.14 -6.56
N VAL A 62 19.64 15.09 -5.63
CA VAL A 62 20.22 14.83 -4.30
C VAL A 62 19.19 14.86 -3.18
N ILE A 63 17.96 15.27 -3.50
CA ILE A 63 16.84 15.41 -2.56
C ILE A 63 15.54 14.92 -3.17
N ALA A 64 14.77 14.14 -2.42
CA ALA A 64 13.43 13.74 -2.82
C ALA A 64 12.45 13.97 -1.68
N THR A 65 11.32 14.61 -1.98
CA THR A 65 10.25 14.86 -0.99
C THR A 65 8.93 14.27 -1.42
N TYR A 66 8.28 13.62 -0.46
CA TYR A 66 7.01 12.94 -0.66
C TYR A 66 6.04 13.31 0.45
N HIS A 67 4.78 13.54 0.09
CA HIS A 67 3.72 13.65 1.06
C HIS A 67 3.19 12.24 1.40
N GLY A 68 2.88 12.02 2.68
CA GLY A 68 2.28 10.78 3.15
C GLY A 68 0.95 10.48 2.44
N PRO A 69 0.55 9.20 2.36
CA PRO A 69 -0.71 8.83 1.73
C PRO A 69 -1.93 9.38 2.50
N GLU A 70 -3.00 9.74 1.77
CA GLU A 70 -4.23 10.32 2.35
C GLU A 70 -4.98 9.36 3.30
N HIS A 71 -4.81 8.04 3.13
CA HIS A 71 -5.47 7.08 4.00
C HIS A 71 -4.78 6.99 5.37
N CYS A 72 -5.50 6.55 6.40
CA CYS A 72 -5.01 6.47 7.80
C CYS A 72 -4.69 7.81 8.48
N GLN A 73 -5.25 8.95 8.01
CA GLN A 73 -4.99 10.29 8.59
C GLN A 73 -3.51 10.68 8.59
N GLN A 74 -2.68 10.04 7.74
CA GLN A 74 -1.26 10.35 7.60
C GLN A 74 -0.99 11.55 6.70
N HIS A 75 -1.93 12.49 6.60
CA HIS A 75 -1.79 13.78 5.89
C HIS A 75 -0.72 14.72 6.49
N LYS A 76 0.05 14.23 7.46
CA LYS A 76 0.90 15.08 8.29
C LYS A 76 2.38 14.95 7.96
N PRO A 77 3.02 13.77 7.97
CA PRO A 77 4.45 13.75 7.72
C PRO A 77 4.78 14.01 6.25
N ASP A 78 5.56 15.07 6.03
CA ASP A 78 6.36 15.19 4.82
C ASP A 78 7.65 14.38 5.01
N PHE A 79 7.90 13.48 4.05
CA PHE A 79 9.10 12.66 4.03
C PHE A 79 10.15 13.31 3.17
N LEU A 80 11.30 13.60 3.78
CA LEU A 80 12.48 14.12 3.12
C LEU A 80 13.52 13.02 3.00
N HIS A 81 13.98 12.74 1.79
CA HIS A 81 15.08 11.84 1.52
C HIS A 81 16.27 12.64 1.00
N LEU A 82 17.42 12.44 1.64
CA LEU A 82 18.69 13.07 1.25
C LEU A 82 19.68 11.98 0.88
N GLY A 83 20.35 12.15 -0.26
CA GLY A 83 21.42 11.24 -0.68
C GLY A 83 22.51 11.10 0.40
N TRP A 84 23.00 9.88 0.59
CA TRP A 84 24.08 9.58 1.52
C TRP A 84 25.20 8.75 0.87
N PRO A 85 26.47 9.20 0.93
CA PRO A 85 26.97 10.45 1.54
C PRO A 85 26.37 11.73 0.95
N LEU A 86 26.45 12.86 1.67
CA LEU A 86 25.86 14.12 1.17
C LEU A 86 26.41 14.50 -0.21
N GLY A 87 25.52 14.97 -1.08
CA GLY A 87 25.83 15.30 -2.47
C GLY A 87 25.70 14.13 -3.45
N THR A 88 25.38 12.91 -2.98
CA THR A 88 25.03 11.79 -3.86
C THR A 88 23.54 11.77 -4.19
N SER A 89 23.16 10.90 -5.13
CA SER A 89 21.78 10.76 -5.56
C SER A 89 20.86 10.24 -4.45
N ALA A 90 19.64 10.80 -4.39
CA ALA A 90 18.55 10.33 -3.54
C ALA A 90 17.57 9.37 -4.26
N GLU A 91 17.81 9.03 -5.53
CA GLU A 91 16.88 8.18 -6.31
C GLU A 91 16.75 6.76 -5.75
N ARG A 92 17.84 6.22 -5.19
CA ARG A 92 17.86 4.88 -4.58
C ARG A 92 17.64 4.97 -3.07
N LEU A 93 16.41 5.29 -2.70
CA LEU A 93 15.98 5.59 -1.33
C LEU A 93 16.40 4.54 -0.28
N ALA A 94 16.44 3.26 -0.66
CA ALA A 94 16.72 2.16 0.26
C ALA A 94 18.20 2.05 0.71
N ASP A 95 19.14 2.33 -0.19
CA ASP A 95 20.55 2.00 0.02
C ASP A 95 21.45 3.24 0.13
N SER A 96 21.02 4.35 -0.46
CA SER A 96 21.85 5.54 -0.62
C SER A 96 21.13 6.83 -0.24
N ALA A 97 20.10 6.75 0.60
CA ALA A 97 19.43 7.93 1.14
C ALA A 97 19.16 7.79 2.64
N ARG A 98 19.09 8.94 3.32
CA ARG A 98 18.56 9.06 4.68
C ARG A 98 17.18 9.69 4.63
N GLN A 99 16.22 9.02 5.26
CA GLN A 99 14.86 9.53 5.40
C GLN A 99 14.73 10.32 6.69
N TYR A 100 14.10 11.49 6.57
CA TYR A 100 13.71 12.37 7.65
C TYR A 100 12.21 12.62 7.55
N VAL A 101 11.58 12.78 8.72
CA VAL A 101 10.17 13.16 8.81
C VAL A 101 10.13 14.58 9.32
N ARG A 102 9.48 15.47 8.57
CA ARG A 102 9.22 16.83 9.02
C ARG A 102 7.82 16.89 9.63
N ASP A 103 7.74 17.45 10.83
CA ASP A 103 6.45 17.86 11.38
C ASP A 103 5.95 19.05 10.55
N PRO A 104 4.74 18.98 9.96
CA PRO A 104 4.18 20.09 9.20
C PRO A 104 3.99 21.34 10.07
N ASP A 105 3.85 21.18 11.39
CA ASP A 105 3.62 22.26 12.35
C ASP A 105 4.94 22.88 12.90
N GLY A 106 6.11 22.28 12.62
CA GLY A 106 7.44 22.81 12.97
C GLY A 106 8.07 22.20 14.20
#